data_AF-A0A932ZK66-F1
#
_entry.id   AF-A0A932ZK66-F1
#
_cell.length_a   1.000
_cell.length_b   1.000
_cell.length_c   1.000
_cell.angle_alpha   90.00
_cell.angle_beta   90.00
_cell.angle_gamma   90.00
#
_symmetry.space_group_name_H-M   'P 1'
#
loop_
_entity.id
_entity.type
_entity.pdbx_description
1 polymer ?
#
loop_
_entity_poly.entity_id
_entity_poly.type
_entity_poly.pdbx_seq_one_letter_code
_entity_poly.pdbx_strand_id
1 'polypeptide(L)' 'VTLTATDKKGNPVTIEARELLAVCLQHEIDHLDGKLIIDKTSRLKRNLYLEQLKKGEFQAPYSTTPL' A
#
# COMPACT_ATOMS: atom_id res chain seq x y z
N VAL A 1 -4.79 11.58 6.27
CA VAL A 1 -4.07 10.85 7.35
C VAL A 1 -2.96 11.73 7.88
N THR A 2 -2.69 11.69 9.18
CA THR A 2 -1.59 12.44 9.79
C THR A 2 -0.63 11.45 10.40
N LEU A 3 0.66 11.58 10.09
CA LEU A 3 1.70 10.68 10.56
C LEU A 3 2.90 11.45 11.09
N THR A 4 3.55 10.87 12.08
CA THR A 4 4.82 11.34 12.63
C THR A 4 5.95 10.45 12.15
N ALA A 5 7.05 11.07 11.75
CA ALA A 5 8.24 10.35 11.29
C ALA A 5 9.50 11.08 11.79
N THR A 6 10.65 10.51 11.49
CA THR A 6 11.95 11.12 11.76
C THR A 6 12.64 11.39 10.43
N ASP A 7 13.15 12.61 10.25
CA ASP A 7 13.93 12.95 9.05
C ASP A 7 15.30 12.24 9.05
N LYS A 8 16.04 12.36 7.95
CA LYS A 8 17.38 11.74 7.81
C LYS A 8 18.41 12.24 8.84
N LYS A 9 18.13 13.33 9.54
CA LYS A 9 18.99 13.94 10.56
C LYS A 9 18.55 13.61 11.98
N GLY A 10 17.48 12.82 12.16
CA GLY A 10 16.97 12.45 13.48
C GLY A 10 15.91 13.40 14.03
N ASN A 11 15.49 14.44 13.30
CA ASN A 11 14.49 15.38 13.80
C ASN A 11 13.07 14.85 13.59
N PRO A 12 12.16 15.03 14.55
CA PRO A 12 10.77 14.66 14.36
C PRO A 12 10.09 15.55 13.32
N VAL A 13 9.29 14.93 12.46
CA VAL A 13 8.45 15.60 11.46
C VAL A 13 7.02 15.09 11.54
N THR A 14 6.06 15.97 11.25
CA THR A 14 4.64 15.62 11.15
C THR A 14 4.16 15.93 9.75
N ILE A 15 3.52 14.95 9.10
CA ILE A 15 3.06 15.03 7.72
C ILE A 15 1.55 14.81 7.70
N GLU A 16 0.81 15.81 7.22
CA GLU A 16 -0.59 15.65 6.82
C GLU A 16 -0.65 15.26 5.35
N ALA A 17 -1.12 14.06 5.08
CA ALA A 17 -1.25 13.53 3.73
C ALA A 17 -2.72 13.33 3.36
N ARG A 18 -3.04 13.66 2.09
CA ARG A 18 -4.37 13.52 1.49
C ARG A 18 -4.26 12.85 0.13
N GLU A 19 -5.38 12.36 -0.38
CA GLU A 19 -5.48 11.75 -1.71
C GLU A 19 -4.39 10.69 -1.95
N LEU A 20 -3.74 10.74 -3.12
CA LEU A 20 -2.69 9.81 -3.52
C LEU A 20 -1.53 9.75 -2.52
N LEU A 21 -1.13 10.89 -1.93
CA LEU A 21 -0.03 10.91 -0.95
C LEU A 21 -0.41 10.12 0.31
N ALA A 22 -1.66 10.20 0.75
CA ALA A 22 -2.14 9.41 1.87
C ALA A 22 -2.06 7.91 1.56
N VAL A 23 -2.45 7.51 0.33
CA VAL A 23 -2.43 6.11 -0.10
C VAL A 23 -1.00 5.59 -0.18
N CYS A 24 -0.09 6.33 -0.81
CA CYS A 24 1.32 5.94 -0.93
C CYS A 24 1.98 5.80 0.45
N LEU A 25 1.79 6.76 1.35
CA LEU A 25 2.41 6.68 2.67
C LEU A 25 1.87 5.49 3.49
N GLN A 26 0.58 5.20 3.39
CA GLN A 26 0.01 4.02 4.04
C GLN A 26 0.57 2.72 3.45
N HIS A 27 0.78 2.65 2.14
CA HIS A 27 1.38 1.50 1.47
C HIS A 27 2.81 1.22 1.96
N GLU A 28 3.65 2.25 2.02
CA GLU A 28 5.02 2.09 2.51
C GLU A 28 5.06 1.70 4.00
N ILE A 29 4.16 2.24 4.82
CA ILE A 29 4.04 1.86 6.24
C ILE A 29 3.60 0.39 6.38
N ASP A 30 2.62 -0.06 5.57
CA ASP A 30 2.21 -1.46 5.57
C ASP A 30 3.38 -2.39 5.23
N HIS A 31 4.27 -1.99 4.33
CA HIS A 31 5.48 -2.75 4.00
C HIS A 31 6.45 -2.88 5.18
N LEU A 32 6.58 -1.85 6.02
CA LEU A 32 7.36 -1.94 7.27
C LEU A 32 6.77 -2.97 8.24
N ASP A 33 5.45 -3.12 8.24
CA ASP A 33 4.71 -4.11 9.04
C ASP A 33 4.69 -5.51 8.38
N GLY A 34 5.31 -5.69 7.20
CA GLY A 34 5.24 -6.93 6.42
C GLY A 34 3.86 -7.25 5.85
N LYS A 35 2.97 -6.25 5.77
CA LYS A 35 1.61 -6.37 5.22
C LYS A 35 1.62 -5.95 3.76
N LEU A 36 0.97 -6.74 2.91
CA LEU A 36 0.75 -6.42 1.51
C LEU A 36 -0.69 -5.98 1.28
N ILE A 37 -0.93 -5.23 0.20
CA ILE A 37 -2.28 -4.82 -0.21
C ILE A 37 -3.19 -6.04 -0.46
N ILE A 38 -2.62 -7.15 -0.93
CA ILE A 38 -3.34 -8.42 -1.12
C ILE A 38 -3.83 -9.01 0.20
N ASP A 39 -3.21 -8.64 1.33
CA ASP A 39 -3.62 -9.11 2.65
C ASP A 39 -4.91 -8.43 3.14
N LYS A 40 -5.11 -7.18 2.72
CA LYS A 40 -6.32 -6.38 2.96
C LYS A 40 -7.48 -6.75 2.03
N THR A 41 -7.23 -7.63 1.06
CA THR A 41 -8.20 -8.07 0.08
C THR A 41 -8.90 -9.36 0.55
N SER A 42 -10.18 -9.53 0.19
CA SER A 42 -10.96 -10.72 0.53
C SER A 42 -10.27 -12.03 0.06
N ARG A 43 -10.49 -13.13 0.79
CA ARG A 43 -9.85 -14.43 0.51
C ARG A 43 -10.01 -14.87 -0.96
N LEU A 44 -11.18 -14.64 -1.54
CA LEU A 44 -11.48 -14.96 -2.93
C LEU A 44 -10.61 -14.18 -3.92
N LYS A 45 -10.51 -12.85 -3.74
CA LYS A 45 -9.68 -11.99 -4.60
C LYS A 45 -8.19 -12.25 -4.40
N ARG A 46 -7.76 -12.58 -3.17
CA ARG A 46 -6.37 -13.01 -2.90
C ARG A 46 -6.02 -14.26 -3.70
N ASN A 47 -6.89 -15.27 -3.72
CA ASN A 47 -6.66 -16.49 -4.51
C ASN A 47 -6.55 -16.17 -6.01
N LEU A 48 -7.44 -15.33 -6.55
CA LEU A 48 -7.38 -14.89 -7.95
C LEU A 48 -6.04 -14.21 -8.27
N TYR A 49 -5.56 -13.31 -7.42
CA TYR A 49 -4.28 -12.63 -7.60
C TYR A 49 -3.10 -13.60 -7.54
N LEU A 50 -3.11 -14.57 -6.61
CA LEU A 50 -2.08 -15.60 -6.53
C LEU A 50 -2.04 -16.48 -7.78
N GLU A 51 -3.20 -16.80 -8.37
CA GLU A 51 -3.27 -17.55 -9.62
C GLU A 51 -2.75 -16.74 -10.81
N GLN A 52 -3.08 -15.45 -10.91
CA GLN A 52 -2.54 -14.57 -11.94
C GLN A 52 -1.03 -14.40 -11.81
N LEU A 53 -0.51 -14.25 -10.59
CA LEU A 53 0.93 -14.16 -10.32
C LEU A 53 1.66 -15.43 -10.79
N LYS A 54 1.10 -16.61 -10.52
CA LYS A 54 1.65 -17.89 -11.00
C LYS A 54 1.69 -17.99 -12.53
N LYS A 55 0.75 -17.35 -13.22
CA LYS A 55 0.65 -17.32 -14.69
C LYS A 55 1.43 -16.17 -15.33
N GLY A 56 1.99 -15.25 -14.53
CA GLY A 56 2.64 -14.03 -15.03
C GLY A 56 1.65 -12.98 -15.56
N GLU A 57 0.36 -13.11 -15.27
CA GLU A 57 -0.73 -12.26 -15.76
C GLU A 57 -1.20 -11.22 -14.71
N PHE A 58 -0.46 -11.07 -13.60
CA PHE A 58 -0.90 -10.23 -12.49
C PHE A 58 -0.98 -8.76 -12.88
N GLN A 59 -2.19 -8.21 -12.79
CA GLN A 59 -2.43 -6.77 -12.89
C GLN A 59 -2.67 -6.21 -11.50
N ALA A 60 -1.85 -5.23 -11.11
CA ALA A 60 -1.99 -4.62 -9.80
C ALA A 60 -3.32 -3.85 -9.73
N PRO A 61 -4.14 -4.05 -8.68
CA PRO A 61 -5.51 -3.53 -8.63
C PRO A 61 -5.62 -1.99 -8.58
N TYR A 62 -4.51 -1.29 -8.37
CA TYR A 62 -4.47 0.17 -8.30
C TYR A 62 -4.39 0.86 -9.67
N SER A 63 -4.24 0.14 -10.79
CA SER A 63 -4.14 0.76 -12.12
C SER A 63 -5.50 1.06 -12.79
N THR A 64 -6.63 0.60 -12.23
CA THR A 64 -7.93 0.63 -12.92
C THR A 64 -9.11 1.09 -12.07
N THR A 65 -8.89 1.62 -10.86
CA THR A 65 -9.99 2.16 -10.05
C THR A 65 -9.94 3.70 -10.15
N PRO A 66 -10.95 4.36 -10.76
CA PRO A 66 -11.05 5.81 -10.69
C PRO A 66 -11.21 6.23 -9.22
N LEU A 67 -10.45 7.24 -8.81
CA LEU A 67 -10.69 7.99 -7.56
C LEU A 67 -12.07 8.64 -7.58
#